data_AF-A0A3E4YED6-F1
#
_entry.id   AF-A0A3E4YED6-F1
#
_cell.length_a   1.000
_cell.length_b   1.000
_cell.length_c   1.000
_cell.angle_alpha   90.00
_cell.angle_beta   90.00
_cell.angle_gamma   90.00
#
_symmetry.space_group_name_H-M   'P 1'
#
loop_
_entity.id
_entity.type
_entity.pdbx_description
1 polymer ?
#
loop_
_entity_poly.entity_id
_entity_poly.type
_entity_poly.pdbx_seq_one_letter_code
_entity_poly.pdbx_strand_id
1 'polypeptide(L)'
;MNKQEKDILNTLYHQSVNNQREISELSGHSLGVVNKSIKELMNKGYINEKCAVTPKALIEFKEKAPKNAVILAAGYGMRMVPINTETPKGLLEVNGEVLIERTIRQLHEVGIYEIYVVVGFMKERYEYLIDDFGVELVVNEEYTTKNNLYSVKKVLNHLSNTYIIPCDIWCDKNPYHHHELYSWYMVSDLIDDDSTVRVNRKMELVTIPKAAGGNAMIGISYLLDDDAQIVKGRIEKLCSNSANDGAFWETALYDKDRMFITARVVHSWDVVEINTYEQLREMDSDSNHLKTDAIQVISDALSVSADDIVDITVLKKGMTNRSFLFSCKGKKYIMRIPGEGTDQLINRRNEAMVYNTIDGRHICDDIAYINPDNGYKITAFLENARVCDPENNDDVCKCMKRLREFHDMKLKVNHEFDIFGQLEFYESLWDGSPSAYRHYRQTKENVLSLRPYIEAHVNEKVLTHIDAVPDNFLFVKDENGNEDIRLIDWEYAGMQDPHVDIAMFCIYSMYDREHVDKLIDAYFTERCSAETRIKIYCYIAVCGLLWSNWCEYKRNLGVDFGEYSLRQYRYAKDYYKVVQDEMQKLEDN
;
A
#
# COMPACT_ATOMS: atom_id res chain seq x y z
N MET A 1 -23.37 -29.71 16.62
CA MET A 1 -23.78 -28.38 17.09
C MET A 1 -23.81 -27.42 15.92
N ASN A 2 -24.77 -26.49 15.85
CA ASN A 2 -24.74 -25.40 14.85
C ASN A 2 -23.70 -24.33 15.25
N LYS A 3 -23.38 -23.37 14.38
CA LYS A 3 -22.35 -22.35 14.66
C LYS A 3 -22.66 -21.55 15.93
N GLN A 4 -23.88 -21.06 16.07
CA GLN A 4 -24.31 -20.28 17.24
C GLN A 4 -24.11 -21.06 18.53
N GLU A 5 -24.51 -22.34 18.57
CA GLU A 5 -24.26 -23.22 19.71
C GLU A 5 -22.76 -23.36 20.03
N LYS A 6 -21.90 -23.45 19.01
CA LYS A 6 -20.45 -23.54 19.21
C LYS A 6 -19.87 -22.22 19.74
N ASP A 7 -20.30 -21.07 19.21
CA ASP A 7 -19.85 -19.74 19.69
C ASP A 7 -20.24 -19.51 21.16
N ILE A 8 -21.46 -19.88 21.53
CA ILE A 8 -21.93 -19.82 22.93
C ILE A 8 -21.13 -20.79 23.80
N LEU A 9 -20.89 -22.02 23.33
CA LEU A 9 -20.10 -23.00 24.09
C LEU A 9 -18.66 -22.55 24.31
N ASN A 10 -18.03 -21.92 23.30
CA ASN A 10 -16.71 -21.29 23.42
C ASN A 10 -16.72 -20.19 24.49
N THR A 11 -17.73 -19.30 24.46
CA THR A 11 -17.86 -18.21 25.43
C THR A 11 -17.94 -18.74 26.87
N LEU A 12 -18.76 -19.77 27.09
CA LEU A 12 -18.93 -20.43 28.39
C LEU A 12 -17.70 -21.19 28.87
N TYR A 13 -16.82 -21.61 27.95
CA TYR A 13 -15.58 -22.29 28.28
C TYR A 13 -14.50 -21.31 28.75
N HIS A 14 -14.38 -20.15 28.08
CA HIS A 14 -13.30 -19.20 28.32
C HIS A 14 -13.57 -18.20 29.43
N GLN A 15 -14.83 -17.87 29.72
CA GLN A 15 -15.17 -16.81 30.67
C GLN A 15 -16.21 -17.25 31.69
N SER A 16 -16.01 -16.83 32.94
CA SER A 16 -17.02 -16.98 34.00
C SER A 16 -18.09 -15.91 33.82
N VAL A 17 -19.21 -16.29 33.22
CA VAL A 17 -20.34 -15.39 32.97
C VAL A 17 -21.39 -15.50 34.08
N ASN A 18 -21.97 -14.35 34.45
CA ASN A 18 -22.92 -14.26 35.55
C ASN A 18 -24.38 -14.28 35.07
N ASN A 19 -24.64 -13.88 33.82
CA ASN A 19 -25.99 -13.85 33.25
C ASN A 19 -25.99 -13.94 31.71
N GLN A 20 -27.16 -14.18 31.11
CA GLN A 20 -27.30 -14.37 29.66
C GLN A 20 -27.09 -13.09 28.84
N ARG A 21 -27.16 -11.89 29.44
CA ARG A 21 -26.83 -10.64 28.72
C ARG A 21 -25.33 -10.52 28.50
N GLU A 22 -24.54 -10.89 29.49
CA GLU A 22 -23.08 -10.94 29.38
C GLU A 22 -22.63 -11.92 28.27
N ILE A 23 -23.28 -13.09 28.17
CA ILE A 23 -23.04 -14.04 27.06
C ILE A 23 -23.42 -13.41 25.70
N SER A 24 -24.52 -12.64 25.65
CA SER A 24 -24.96 -11.96 24.43
C SER A 24 -23.94 -10.94 23.94
N GLU A 25 -23.37 -10.15 24.85
CA GLU A 25 -22.33 -9.17 24.56
C GLU A 25 -21.04 -9.86 24.09
N LEU A 26 -20.58 -10.87 24.81
CA LEU A 26 -19.33 -11.58 24.51
C LEU A 26 -19.37 -12.41 23.23
N SER A 27 -20.52 -13.03 22.94
CA SER A 27 -20.67 -13.89 21.76
C SER A 27 -21.12 -13.14 20.51
N GLY A 28 -21.52 -11.86 20.63
CA GLY A 28 -22.08 -11.06 19.54
C GLY A 28 -23.45 -11.53 19.05
N HIS A 29 -24.08 -12.50 19.72
CA HIS A 29 -25.40 -13.03 19.36
C HIS A 29 -26.51 -12.37 20.16
N SER A 30 -27.69 -12.17 19.56
CA SER A 30 -28.85 -11.62 20.27
C SER A 30 -29.27 -12.49 21.47
N LEU A 31 -29.84 -11.87 22.50
CA LEU A 31 -30.31 -12.56 23.71
C LEU A 31 -31.28 -13.73 23.41
N GLY A 32 -32.10 -13.60 22.37
CA GLY A 32 -32.99 -14.68 21.92
C GLY A 32 -32.24 -15.91 21.38
N VAL A 33 -31.16 -15.68 20.62
CA VAL A 33 -30.27 -16.74 20.12
C VAL A 33 -29.53 -17.38 21.28
N VAL A 34 -28.95 -16.58 22.19
CA VAL A 34 -28.26 -17.06 23.39
C VAL A 34 -29.14 -18.00 24.21
N ASN A 35 -30.36 -17.58 24.55
CA ASN A 35 -31.29 -18.38 25.35
C ASN A 35 -31.66 -19.70 24.66
N LYS A 36 -31.87 -19.66 23.34
CA LYS A 36 -32.15 -20.85 22.54
C LYS A 36 -30.95 -21.81 22.54
N SER A 37 -29.75 -21.30 22.27
CA SER A 37 -28.51 -22.07 22.23
C SER A 37 -28.17 -22.69 23.58
N ILE A 38 -28.32 -21.97 24.69
CA ILE A 38 -28.13 -22.50 26.05
C ILE A 38 -29.08 -23.69 26.29
N LYS A 39 -30.37 -23.55 25.96
CA LYS A 39 -31.34 -24.63 26.10
C LYS A 39 -30.97 -25.85 25.26
N GLU A 40 -30.53 -25.64 24.02
CA GLU A 40 -30.10 -26.71 23.11
C GLU A 40 -28.81 -27.40 23.60
N LEU A 41 -27.81 -26.64 24.07
CA LEU A 41 -26.57 -27.15 24.64
C LEU A 41 -26.81 -27.95 25.92
N MET A 42 -27.73 -27.49 26.78
CA MET A 42 -28.12 -28.18 28.01
C MET A 42 -28.85 -29.49 27.70
N ASN A 43 -29.82 -29.47 26.77
CA ASN A 43 -30.52 -30.67 26.30
C ASN A 43 -29.57 -31.70 25.67
N LYS A 44 -28.54 -31.23 24.96
CA LYS A 44 -27.50 -32.08 24.36
C LYS A 44 -26.43 -32.51 25.38
N GLY A 45 -26.48 -32.02 26.61
CA GLY A 45 -25.59 -32.37 27.70
C GLY A 45 -24.19 -31.76 27.62
N TYR A 46 -24.00 -30.66 26.87
CA TYR A 46 -22.72 -29.93 26.77
C TYR A 46 -22.51 -28.95 27.93
N ILE A 47 -23.60 -28.44 28.52
CA ILE A 47 -23.57 -27.57 29.70
C ILE A 47 -24.59 -28.06 30.73
N ASN A 48 -24.35 -27.79 32.01
CA ASN A 48 -25.28 -28.11 33.09
C ASN A 48 -26.24 -26.94 33.39
N GLU A 49 -27.14 -27.11 34.37
CA GLU A 49 -28.13 -26.10 34.78
C GLU A 49 -27.51 -24.77 35.24
N LYS A 50 -26.24 -24.79 35.69
CA LYS A 50 -25.48 -23.60 36.07
C LYS A 50 -24.72 -22.98 34.89
N CYS A 51 -25.00 -23.41 33.66
CA CYS A 51 -24.28 -23.03 32.45
C CYS A 51 -22.78 -23.38 32.46
N ALA A 52 -22.34 -24.27 33.34
CA ALA A 52 -20.96 -24.75 33.34
C ALA A 52 -20.78 -25.91 32.36
N VAL A 53 -19.64 -25.93 31.67
CA VAL A 53 -19.27 -26.97 30.70
C VAL A 53 -19.21 -28.36 31.35
N THR A 54 -19.75 -29.37 30.67
CA THR A 54 -19.76 -30.77 31.15
C THR A 54 -18.54 -31.55 30.65
N PRO A 55 -18.26 -32.75 31.21
CA PRO A 55 -17.23 -33.63 30.67
C PRO A 55 -17.39 -33.95 29.17
N LYS A 56 -18.64 -33.99 28.68
CA LYS A 56 -18.92 -34.18 27.26
C LYS A 56 -18.40 -33.02 26.41
N ALA A 57 -18.62 -31.79 26.84
CA ALA A 57 -18.04 -30.62 26.17
C ALA A 57 -16.52 -30.62 26.22
N LEU A 58 -15.93 -31.00 27.37
CA LEU A 58 -14.48 -31.09 27.50
C LEU A 58 -13.85 -32.11 26.54
N ILE A 59 -14.53 -33.25 26.30
CA ILE A 59 -14.08 -34.23 25.30
C ILE A 59 -14.14 -33.62 23.90
N GLU A 60 -15.24 -32.96 23.54
CA GLU A 60 -15.39 -32.30 22.23
C GLU A 60 -14.30 -31.24 22.00
N PHE A 61 -14.03 -30.41 23.01
CA PHE A 61 -12.95 -29.43 22.97
C PHE A 61 -11.58 -30.09 22.76
N LYS A 62 -11.30 -31.18 23.48
CA LYS A 62 -10.03 -31.90 23.37
C LYS A 62 -9.85 -32.58 22.00
N GLU A 63 -10.89 -33.21 21.47
CA GLU A 63 -10.83 -33.90 20.18
C GLU A 63 -10.64 -32.93 19.01
N LYS A 64 -11.06 -31.68 19.18
CA LYS A 64 -10.98 -30.62 18.18
C LYS A 64 -9.92 -29.57 18.49
N ALA A 65 -9.14 -29.77 19.55
CA ALA A 65 -8.03 -28.90 19.88
C ALA A 65 -7.02 -28.92 18.73
N PRO A 66 -6.42 -27.76 18.41
CA PRO A 66 -5.32 -27.70 17.46
C PRO A 66 -4.19 -28.65 17.87
N LYS A 67 -3.75 -29.50 16.94
CA LYS A 67 -2.64 -30.44 17.16
C LYS A 67 -1.31 -29.82 16.75
N ASN A 68 -1.31 -29.11 15.62
CA ASN A 68 -0.12 -28.52 15.04
C ASN A 68 -0.45 -27.26 14.22
N ALA A 69 0.60 -26.59 13.74
CA ALA A 69 0.50 -25.46 12.84
C ALA A 69 1.44 -25.62 11.63
N VAL A 70 1.03 -25.07 10.50
CA VAL A 70 1.80 -24.98 9.27
C VAL A 70 1.97 -23.50 8.93
N ILE A 71 3.21 -23.03 8.85
CA ILE A 71 3.56 -21.68 8.42
C ILE A 71 4.09 -21.72 6.99
N LEU A 72 3.49 -20.95 6.08
CA LEU A 72 3.87 -20.89 4.67
C LEU A 72 4.85 -19.73 4.45
N ALA A 73 6.14 -20.07 4.32
CA ALA A 73 7.26 -19.14 4.18
C ALA A 73 8.09 -19.36 2.90
N ALA A 74 7.54 -20.08 1.92
CA ALA A 74 8.25 -20.45 0.70
C ALA A 74 8.24 -19.36 -0.39
N GLY A 75 7.38 -18.34 -0.27
CA GLY A 75 7.24 -17.28 -1.26
C GLY A 75 8.52 -16.46 -1.45
N TYR A 76 8.63 -15.81 -2.61
CA TYR A 76 9.68 -14.82 -2.82
C TYR A 76 9.53 -13.68 -1.80
N GLY A 77 10.67 -13.28 -1.20
CA GLY A 77 10.74 -12.08 -0.38
C GLY A 77 10.25 -10.85 -1.14
N MET A 78 9.80 -9.84 -0.40
CA MET A 78 9.63 -8.51 -0.98
C MET A 78 10.89 -8.13 -1.76
N ARG A 79 10.69 -7.61 -2.96
CA ARG A 79 11.72 -6.94 -3.72
C ARG A 79 11.89 -5.57 -3.00
N MET A 80 12.75 -5.52 -1.98
CA MET A 80 13.07 -4.31 -1.20
C MET A 80 14.49 -3.86 -1.55
N VAL A 81 14.66 -2.62 -2.01
CA VAL A 81 15.89 -1.79 -1.81
C VAL A 81 15.33 -0.39 -1.39
N PRO A 82 16.06 0.49 -0.69
CA PRO A 82 17.47 0.46 -0.41
C PRO A 82 17.73 0.12 1.03
N ILE A 83 17.39 -1.12 1.37
CA ILE A 83 18.27 -1.95 2.17
C ILE A 83 18.52 -3.19 1.33
N ASN A 84 19.80 -3.58 1.25
CA ASN A 84 20.28 -4.78 0.59
C ASN A 84 19.25 -5.93 0.55
N THR A 85 19.13 -6.52 -0.64
CA THR A 85 18.69 -7.90 -0.84
C THR A 85 19.25 -8.81 0.25
N GLU A 86 18.47 -9.26 1.26
CA GLU A 86 18.88 -10.40 2.10
C GLU A 86 17.86 -11.00 3.10
N THR A 87 16.62 -10.48 3.22
CA THR A 87 15.68 -10.97 4.26
C THR A 87 14.35 -11.49 3.69
N PRO A 88 14.04 -12.80 3.86
CA PRO A 88 12.72 -13.37 3.59
C PRO A 88 11.59 -12.68 4.34
N LYS A 89 10.37 -12.64 3.78
CA LYS A 89 9.23 -11.93 4.40
C LYS A 89 8.95 -12.36 5.85
N GLY A 90 9.01 -13.66 6.14
CA GLY A 90 8.78 -14.17 7.49
C GLY A 90 9.83 -13.72 8.51
N LEU A 91 11.01 -13.27 8.05
CA LEU A 91 12.11 -12.81 8.90
C LEU A 91 12.18 -11.28 9.02
N LEU A 92 11.13 -10.58 8.58
CA LEU A 92 11.05 -9.15 8.79
C LEU A 92 10.69 -8.85 10.25
N GLU A 93 11.16 -7.72 10.76
CA GLU A 93 10.93 -7.27 12.13
C GLU A 93 9.83 -6.20 12.17
N VAL A 94 8.90 -6.33 13.10
CA VAL A 94 7.86 -5.34 13.42
C VAL A 94 7.79 -5.15 14.93
N ASN A 95 7.88 -3.92 15.39
CA ASN A 95 8.05 -3.50 16.78
C ASN A 95 9.21 -4.22 17.49
N GLY A 96 10.30 -4.47 16.76
CA GLY A 96 11.46 -5.21 17.26
C GLY A 96 11.25 -6.72 17.42
N GLU A 97 10.15 -7.27 16.87
CA GLU A 97 9.87 -8.71 16.86
C GLU A 97 9.84 -9.24 15.43
N VAL A 98 10.58 -10.31 15.16
CA VAL A 98 10.54 -11.01 13.87
C VAL A 98 9.15 -11.65 13.66
N LEU A 99 8.53 -11.44 12.49
CA LEU A 99 7.15 -11.87 12.20
C LEU A 99 6.91 -13.36 12.47
N ILE A 100 7.77 -14.22 11.95
CA ILE A 100 7.64 -15.67 12.14
C ILE A 100 7.92 -16.06 13.59
N GLU A 101 8.86 -15.40 14.28
CA GLU A 101 9.10 -15.66 15.71
C GLU A 101 7.88 -15.28 16.54
N ARG A 102 7.27 -14.11 16.28
CA ARG A 102 6.05 -13.67 16.94
C ARG A 102 4.93 -14.67 16.75
N THR A 103 4.74 -15.14 15.52
CA THR A 103 3.75 -16.18 15.17
C THR A 103 4.00 -17.45 15.98
N ILE A 104 5.25 -17.93 16.04
CA ILE A 104 5.61 -19.14 16.79
C ILE A 104 5.39 -18.95 18.30
N ARG A 105 5.76 -17.79 18.86
CA ARG A 105 5.51 -17.46 20.27
C ARG A 105 4.02 -17.45 20.59
N GLN A 106 3.20 -16.84 19.74
CA GLN A 106 1.74 -16.85 19.89
C GLN A 106 1.15 -18.26 19.82
N LEU A 107 1.69 -19.15 18.97
CA LEU A 107 1.29 -20.56 18.94
C LEU A 107 1.70 -21.30 20.23
N HIS A 108 2.91 -21.09 20.73
CA HIS A 108 3.38 -21.66 22.00
C HIS A 108 2.56 -21.20 23.20
N GLU A 109 2.16 -19.93 23.25
CA GLU A 109 1.29 -19.36 24.31
C GLU A 109 -0.04 -20.13 24.44
N VAL A 110 -0.58 -20.61 23.32
CA VAL A 110 -1.81 -21.42 23.31
C VAL A 110 -1.55 -22.92 23.31
N GLY A 111 -0.30 -23.34 23.55
CA GLY A 111 0.09 -24.74 23.75
C GLY A 111 0.31 -25.55 22.47
N ILE A 112 0.55 -24.89 21.33
CA ILE A 112 0.79 -25.54 20.03
C ILE A 112 2.29 -25.51 19.75
N TYR A 113 2.96 -26.63 20.00
CA TYR A 113 4.42 -26.76 19.86
C TYR A 113 4.85 -27.55 18.62
N GLU A 114 3.94 -28.33 18.03
CA GLU A 114 4.22 -29.03 16.77
C GLU A 114 3.99 -28.04 15.61
N ILE A 115 5.08 -27.48 15.07
CA ILE A 115 5.03 -26.41 14.06
C ILE A 115 5.90 -26.80 12.87
N TYR A 116 5.32 -26.77 11.68
CA TYR A 116 6.00 -27.01 10.41
C TYR A 116 6.12 -25.71 9.62
N VAL A 117 7.33 -25.28 9.28
CA VAL A 117 7.57 -24.08 8.47
C VAL A 117 7.97 -24.49 7.06
N VAL A 118 7.11 -24.22 6.08
CA VAL A 118 7.39 -24.53 4.68
C VAL A 118 8.23 -23.41 4.07
N VAL A 119 9.51 -23.68 3.82
CA VAL A 119 10.51 -22.70 3.35
C VAL A 119 10.89 -22.92 1.90
N GLY A 120 11.41 -21.89 1.23
CA GLY A 120 11.78 -21.93 -0.19
C GLY A 120 12.96 -20.99 -0.45
N PHE A 121 12.64 -19.74 -0.80
CA PHE A 121 13.63 -18.67 -0.97
C PHE A 121 14.43 -18.44 0.32
N MET A 122 15.77 -18.43 0.22
CA MET A 122 16.74 -18.29 1.33
C MET A 122 16.42 -19.14 2.58
N LYS A 123 15.98 -20.39 2.37
CA LYS A 123 15.61 -21.35 3.42
C LYS A 123 16.64 -21.47 4.56
N GLU A 124 17.92 -21.29 4.26
CA GLU A 124 19.02 -21.35 5.21
C GLU A 124 18.88 -20.30 6.33
N ARG A 125 18.22 -19.18 6.07
CA ARG A 125 17.99 -18.11 7.06
C ARG A 125 16.97 -18.48 8.13
N TYR A 126 16.14 -19.50 7.90
CA TYR A 126 15.13 -19.97 8.86
C TYR A 126 15.67 -21.10 9.76
N GLU A 127 16.90 -21.58 9.54
CA GLU A 127 17.45 -22.75 10.22
C GLU A 127 17.51 -22.60 11.74
N TYR A 128 17.85 -21.40 12.23
CA TYR A 128 17.90 -21.09 13.66
C TYR A 128 16.58 -21.34 14.40
N LEU A 129 15.43 -21.29 13.70
CA LEU A 129 14.12 -21.53 14.30
C LEU A 129 13.98 -22.96 14.84
N ILE A 130 14.74 -23.92 14.30
CA ILE A 130 14.74 -25.31 14.75
C ILE A 130 15.24 -25.38 16.20
N ASP A 131 16.36 -24.73 16.50
CA ASP A 131 16.97 -24.77 17.82
C ASP A 131 16.28 -23.83 18.80
N ASP A 132 15.94 -22.61 18.35
CA ASP A 132 15.40 -21.56 19.23
C ASP A 132 13.92 -21.77 19.56
N PHE A 133 13.16 -22.40 18.66
CA PHE A 133 11.71 -22.57 18.80
C PHE A 133 11.21 -24.01 18.64
N GLY A 134 12.05 -24.97 18.24
CA GLY A 134 11.63 -26.37 18.11
C GLY A 134 10.72 -26.65 16.91
N VAL A 135 10.82 -25.86 15.84
CA VAL A 135 10.03 -26.05 14.61
C VAL A 135 10.68 -27.05 13.65
N GLU A 136 9.89 -27.64 12.75
CA GLU A 136 10.37 -28.46 11.64
C GLU A 136 10.33 -27.70 10.32
N LEU A 137 11.47 -27.58 9.62
CA LEU A 137 11.53 -26.93 8.30
C LEU A 137 11.24 -27.92 7.17
N VAL A 138 10.28 -27.56 6.31
CA VAL A 138 9.92 -28.36 5.13
C VAL A 138 10.26 -27.58 3.86
N VAL A 139 11.19 -28.09 3.05
CA VAL A 139 11.68 -27.36 1.87
C VAL A 139 10.76 -27.57 0.65
N ASN A 140 10.23 -26.47 0.12
CA ASN A 140 9.60 -26.44 -1.21
C ASN A 140 10.62 -25.99 -2.27
N GLU A 141 11.24 -26.96 -2.95
CA GLU A 141 12.21 -26.70 -4.04
C GLU A 141 11.59 -26.02 -5.27
N GLU A 142 10.27 -26.12 -5.46
CA GLU A 142 9.57 -25.60 -6.64
C GLU A 142 8.96 -24.21 -6.39
N TYR A 143 9.40 -23.51 -5.35
CA TYR A 143 8.90 -22.18 -4.97
C TYR A 143 9.02 -21.13 -6.09
N THR A 144 9.93 -21.34 -7.06
CA THR A 144 10.16 -20.41 -8.18
C THR A 144 9.11 -20.52 -9.28
N THR A 145 8.49 -21.70 -9.42
CA THR A 145 7.57 -22.02 -10.52
C THR A 145 6.16 -22.34 -10.04
N LYS A 146 6.00 -22.68 -8.76
CA LYS A 146 4.73 -23.08 -8.16
C LYS A 146 4.39 -22.23 -6.94
N ASN A 147 3.13 -21.81 -6.85
CA ASN A 147 2.62 -20.93 -5.81
C ASN A 147 2.30 -21.72 -4.50
N ASN A 148 1.69 -21.06 -3.51
CA ASN A 148 1.51 -21.59 -2.15
C ASN A 148 0.66 -22.88 -2.05
N LEU A 149 -0.17 -23.21 -3.05
CA LEU A 149 -0.85 -24.50 -3.16
C LEU A 149 0.14 -25.66 -3.07
N TYR A 150 1.29 -25.53 -3.74
CA TYR A 150 2.32 -26.55 -3.73
C TYR A 150 3.12 -26.57 -2.42
N SER A 151 3.18 -25.44 -1.72
CA SER A 151 3.76 -25.37 -0.37
C SER A 151 2.93 -26.20 0.61
N VAL A 152 1.59 -26.07 0.59
CA VAL A 152 0.70 -26.92 1.40
C VAL A 152 0.78 -28.39 0.98
N LYS A 153 0.97 -28.68 -0.32
CA LYS A 153 1.16 -30.06 -0.82
C LYS A 153 2.31 -30.79 -0.10
N LYS A 154 3.39 -30.09 0.25
CA LYS A 154 4.56 -30.68 0.93
C LYS A 154 4.26 -31.15 2.36
N VAL A 155 3.19 -30.65 2.97
CA VAL A 155 2.83 -30.92 4.37
C VAL A 155 1.45 -31.55 4.53
N LEU A 156 0.87 -32.13 3.47
CA LEU A 156 -0.46 -32.75 3.53
C LEU A 156 -0.59 -33.82 4.63
N ASN A 157 0.48 -34.56 4.92
CA ASN A 157 0.47 -35.59 5.96
C ASN A 157 0.27 -35.01 7.36
N HIS A 158 0.56 -33.73 7.57
CA HIS A 158 0.48 -33.06 8.86
C HIS A 158 -0.86 -32.33 9.10
N LEU A 159 -1.71 -32.16 8.07
CA LEU A 159 -3.00 -31.48 8.25
C LEU A 159 -4.01 -32.38 8.99
N SER A 160 -4.29 -32.10 10.25
CA SER A 160 -5.31 -32.73 11.10
C SER A 160 -5.52 -31.86 12.33
N ASN A 161 -6.63 -31.12 12.44
CA ASN A 161 -6.80 -30.09 13.46
C ASN A 161 -5.64 -29.10 13.43
N THR A 162 -5.43 -28.46 12.28
CA THR A 162 -4.20 -27.73 11.96
C THR A 162 -4.50 -26.27 11.64
N TYR A 163 -3.65 -25.37 12.14
CA TYR A 163 -3.58 -24.01 11.62
C TYR A 163 -2.74 -23.95 10.35
N ILE A 164 -3.20 -23.22 9.34
CA ILE A 164 -2.44 -22.85 8.15
C ILE A 164 -2.27 -21.33 8.18
N ILE A 165 -1.04 -20.86 8.13
CA ILE A 165 -0.66 -19.48 8.45
C ILE A 165 0.32 -18.94 7.40
N PRO A 166 0.05 -17.82 6.74
CA PRO A 166 1.06 -17.13 5.93
C PRO A 166 2.14 -16.50 6.84
N CYS A 167 3.40 -16.53 6.42
CA CYS A 167 4.51 -16.02 7.25
C CYS A 167 4.58 -14.48 7.35
N ASP A 168 3.80 -13.77 6.53
CA ASP A 168 3.82 -12.33 6.35
C ASP A 168 2.63 -11.62 7.03
N ILE A 169 1.94 -12.29 7.95
CA ILE A 169 0.86 -11.68 8.73
C ILE A 169 1.36 -11.28 10.11
N TRP A 170 1.13 -10.02 10.49
CA TRP A 170 1.26 -9.56 11.86
C TRP A 170 -0.12 -9.45 12.51
N CYS A 171 -0.23 -9.95 13.74
CA CYS A 171 -1.43 -9.82 14.57
C CYS A 171 -1.10 -9.10 15.88
N ASP A 172 -1.86 -8.06 16.21
CA ASP A 172 -1.71 -7.28 17.44
C ASP A 172 -1.95 -8.16 18.68
N LYS A 173 -3.05 -8.91 18.62
CA LYS A 173 -3.44 -9.89 19.64
C LYS A 173 -3.26 -11.29 19.09
N ASN A 174 -3.02 -12.24 19.98
CA ASN A 174 -2.90 -13.65 19.64
C ASN A 174 -4.22 -14.15 18.99
N PRO A 175 -4.22 -14.49 17.68
CA PRO A 175 -5.44 -14.94 16.99
C PRO A 175 -5.72 -16.43 17.22
N TYR A 176 -4.75 -17.16 17.76
CA TYR A 176 -4.82 -18.61 17.97
C TYR A 176 -5.45 -18.91 19.31
N HIS A 177 -6.02 -20.12 19.42
CA HIS A 177 -6.75 -20.54 20.62
C HIS A 177 -6.34 -21.95 20.98
N HIS A 178 -6.33 -22.26 22.28
CA HIS A 178 -6.10 -23.63 22.75
C HIS A 178 -7.18 -24.62 22.27
N HIS A 179 -8.35 -24.09 21.87
CA HIS A 179 -9.46 -24.90 21.37
C HIS A 179 -10.20 -24.20 20.23
N GLU A 180 -10.64 -25.00 19.27
CA GLU A 180 -11.42 -24.55 18.12
C GLU A 180 -12.53 -25.59 17.84
N LEU A 181 -13.81 -25.19 17.79
CA LEU A 181 -14.92 -26.14 17.61
C LEU A 181 -15.34 -26.37 16.15
N TYR A 182 -14.79 -25.58 15.22
CA TYR A 182 -15.11 -25.58 13.80
C TYR A 182 -13.97 -24.99 12.97
N SER A 183 -13.88 -25.43 11.71
CA SER A 183 -12.94 -24.88 10.74
C SER A 183 -13.35 -23.49 10.27
N TRP A 184 -12.39 -22.61 10.06
CA TRP A 184 -12.64 -21.22 9.64
C TRP A 184 -11.49 -20.65 8.81
N TYR A 185 -11.80 -19.61 8.05
CA TYR A 185 -10.84 -18.81 7.29
C TYR A 185 -10.95 -17.34 7.71
N MET A 186 -9.81 -16.70 7.97
CA MET A 186 -9.76 -15.32 8.44
C MET A 186 -9.86 -14.33 7.28
N VAL A 187 -10.73 -13.33 7.46
CA VAL A 187 -10.87 -12.18 6.57
C VAL A 187 -10.98 -10.91 7.41
N SER A 188 -10.59 -9.76 6.86
CA SER A 188 -10.81 -8.49 7.55
C SER A 188 -12.13 -7.82 7.15
N ASP A 189 -12.52 -6.81 7.91
CA ASP A 189 -13.64 -5.92 7.58
C ASP A 189 -13.31 -4.85 6.53
N LEU A 190 -12.06 -4.80 6.05
CA LEU A 190 -11.64 -3.94 4.94
C LEU A 190 -12.24 -4.45 3.62
N ILE A 191 -12.71 -3.52 2.79
CA ILE A 191 -13.17 -3.81 1.44
C ILE A 191 -11.95 -3.76 0.51
N ASP A 192 -11.72 -4.87 -0.19
CA ASP A 192 -10.65 -5.06 -1.16
C ASP A 192 -11.26 -5.41 -2.53
N ASP A 193 -10.93 -4.62 -3.54
CA ASP A 193 -11.44 -4.78 -4.91
C ASP A 193 -10.88 -6.03 -5.62
N ASP A 194 -9.73 -6.54 -5.15
CA ASP A 194 -9.11 -7.77 -5.62
C ASP A 194 -9.65 -9.02 -4.90
N SER A 195 -10.38 -8.83 -3.79
CA SER A 195 -10.99 -9.95 -3.07
C SER A 195 -12.10 -10.62 -3.90
N THR A 196 -12.12 -11.95 -3.85
CA THR A 196 -13.10 -12.78 -4.57
C THR A 196 -14.26 -13.24 -3.69
N VAL A 197 -14.26 -12.88 -2.41
CA VAL A 197 -15.26 -13.35 -1.43
C VAL A 197 -15.86 -12.22 -0.61
N ARG A 198 -17.11 -12.41 -0.20
CA ARG A 198 -17.79 -11.54 0.78
C ARG A 198 -18.45 -12.36 1.86
N VAL A 199 -18.40 -11.86 3.10
CA VAL A 199 -19.06 -12.51 4.22
C VAL A 199 -20.55 -12.19 4.21
N ASN A 200 -21.40 -13.23 4.19
CA ASN A 200 -22.85 -13.05 4.27
C ASN A 200 -23.34 -13.04 5.73
N ARG A 201 -24.65 -12.81 5.94
CA ARG A 201 -25.27 -12.77 7.29
C ARG A 201 -25.16 -14.08 8.09
N LYS A 202 -24.81 -15.20 7.45
CA LYS A 202 -24.58 -16.50 8.08
C LYS A 202 -23.10 -16.75 8.37
N MET A 203 -22.22 -15.77 8.13
CA MET A 203 -20.77 -15.88 8.23
C MET A 203 -20.18 -16.91 7.25
N GLU A 204 -20.82 -17.08 6.09
CA GLU A 204 -20.28 -17.87 4.98
C GLU A 204 -19.51 -16.94 4.03
N LEU A 205 -18.41 -17.43 3.45
CA LEU A 205 -17.64 -16.74 2.43
C LEU A 205 -18.24 -17.07 1.07
N VAL A 206 -18.99 -16.15 0.47
CA VAL A 206 -19.61 -16.34 -0.85
C VAL A 206 -18.79 -15.65 -1.94
N THR A 207 -18.67 -16.29 -3.09
CA THR A 207 -17.94 -15.76 -4.23
C THR A 207 -18.67 -14.54 -4.81
N ILE A 208 -17.92 -13.50 -5.12
CA ILE A 208 -18.42 -12.27 -5.76
C ILE A 208 -17.74 -12.06 -7.13
N PRO A 209 -18.36 -11.29 -8.05
CA PRO A 209 -17.70 -10.87 -9.27
C PRO A 209 -16.42 -10.06 -8.97
N LYS A 210 -15.43 -10.12 -9.87
CA LYS A 210 -14.23 -9.28 -9.79
C LYS A 210 -14.63 -7.79 -9.78
N ALA A 211 -13.91 -6.97 -9.00
CA ALA A 211 -14.16 -5.53 -8.81
C ALA A 211 -15.50 -5.17 -8.14
N ALA A 212 -16.17 -6.11 -7.46
CA ALA A 212 -17.36 -5.82 -6.67
C ALA A 212 -17.05 -5.36 -5.23
N GLY A 213 -15.78 -5.40 -4.81
CA GLY A 213 -15.33 -5.12 -3.45
C GLY A 213 -15.73 -6.22 -2.46
N GLY A 214 -14.77 -7.07 -2.10
CA GLY A 214 -14.93 -8.18 -1.15
C GLY A 214 -14.28 -7.91 0.20
N ASN A 215 -14.44 -8.85 1.14
CA ASN A 215 -13.67 -8.81 2.39
C ASN A 215 -12.22 -9.19 2.10
N ALA A 216 -11.25 -8.39 2.55
CA ALA A 216 -9.84 -8.69 2.33
C ALA A 216 -9.46 -10.05 2.95
N MET A 217 -8.79 -10.89 2.18
CA MET A 217 -8.42 -12.25 2.58
C MET A 217 -7.09 -12.25 3.33
N ILE A 218 -7.06 -12.74 4.57
CA ILE A 218 -5.86 -12.71 5.43
C ILE A 218 -5.02 -13.99 5.33
N GLY A 219 -5.63 -15.12 4.95
CA GLY A 219 -4.90 -16.39 4.77
C GLY A 219 -4.77 -17.27 6.01
N ILE A 220 -4.90 -16.73 7.24
CA ILE A 220 -4.92 -17.56 8.46
C ILE A 220 -6.19 -18.42 8.48
N SER A 221 -6.02 -19.72 8.66
CA SER A 221 -7.14 -20.67 8.71
C SER A 221 -6.90 -21.78 9.72
N TYR A 222 -7.98 -22.27 10.31
CA TYR A 222 -7.99 -23.50 11.10
C TYR A 222 -8.83 -24.56 10.40
N LEU A 223 -8.31 -25.78 10.29
CA LEU A 223 -9.00 -26.92 9.69
C LEU A 223 -9.11 -28.07 10.70
N LEU A 224 -10.34 -28.46 11.05
CA LEU A 224 -10.63 -29.72 11.73
C LEU A 224 -10.25 -30.91 10.86
N ASP A 225 -9.98 -32.06 11.48
CA ASP A 225 -9.56 -33.28 10.80
C ASP A 225 -10.42 -33.64 9.58
N ASP A 226 -11.76 -33.70 9.74
CA ASP A 226 -12.69 -34.03 8.64
C ASP A 226 -12.55 -33.06 7.44
N ASP A 227 -12.48 -31.76 7.71
CA ASP A 227 -12.34 -30.72 6.69
C ASP A 227 -10.93 -30.74 6.06
N ALA A 228 -9.91 -31.02 6.87
CA ALA A 228 -8.53 -31.19 6.42
C ALA A 228 -8.42 -32.36 5.44
N GLN A 229 -9.11 -33.50 5.65
CA GLN A 229 -9.11 -34.60 4.69
C GLN A 229 -9.72 -34.20 3.33
N ILE A 230 -10.78 -33.39 3.33
CA ILE A 230 -11.37 -32.84 2.11
C ILE A 230 -10.34 -31.95 1.38
N VAL A 231 -9.68 -31.05 2.12
CA VAL A 231 -8.63 -30.17 1.57
C VAL A 231 -7.48 -30.98 0.99
N LYS A 232 -7.00 -32.03 1.69
CA LYS A 232 -5.93 -32.92 1.19
C LYS A 232 -6.25 -33.48 -0.18
N GLY A 233 -7.40 -34.15 -0.32
CA GLY A 233 -7.79 -34.77 -1.60
C GLY A 233 -7.98 -33.74 -2.72
N ARG A 234 -8.44 -32.53 -2.38
CA ARG A 234 -8.57 -31.43 -3.36
C ARG A 234 -7.21 -30.88 -3.80
N ILE A 235 -6.28 -30.65 -2.87
CA ILE A 235 -4.93 -30.16 -3.18
C ILE A 235 -4.17 -31.18 -4.04
N GLU A 236 -4.26 -32.47 -3.73
CA GLU A 236 -3.64 -33.54 -4.55
C GLU A 236 -4.13 -33.48 -6.00
N LYS A 237 -5.46 -33.36 -6.18
CA LYS A 237 -6.09 -33.25 -7.50
C LYS A 237 -5.67 -31.96 -8.21
N LEU A 238 -5.69 -30.82 -7.53
CA LEU A 238 -5.29 -29.54 -8.12
C LEU A 238 -3.82 -29.55 -8.57
N CYS A 239 -2.92 -30.07 -7.74
CA CYS A 239 -1.49 -30.18 -8.03
C CYS A 239 -1.14 -31.22 -9.10
N SER A 240 -2.09 -32.07 -9.51
CA SER A 240 -1.88 -33.04 -10.61
C SER A 240 -2.02 -32.39 -12.00
N ASN A 241 -2.52 -31.16 -12.06
CA ASN A 241 -2.73 -30.41 -13.29
C ASN A 241 -1.86 -29.13 -13.28
N SER A 242 -0.92 -29.04 -14.22
CA SER A 242 0.00 -27.90 -14.34
C SER A 242 -0.70 -26.56 -14.62
N ALA A 243 -1.95 -26.56 -15.09
CA ALA A 243 -2.75 -25.34 -15.21
C ALA A 243 -2.96 -24.63 -13.85
N ASN A 244 -2.76 -25.35 -12.74
CA ASN A 244 -2.89 -24.82 -11.38
C ASN A 244 -1.55 -24.49 -10.72
N ASP A 245 -0.42 -24.49 -11.44
CA ASP A 245 0.90 -24.22 -10.83
C ASP A 245 0.96 -22.82 -10.17
N GLY A 246 0.21 -21.84 -10.70
CA GLY A 246 0.08 -20.51 -10.10
C GLY A 246 -1.03 -20.36 -9.05
N ALA A 247 -1.78 -21.42 -8.72
CA ALA A 247 -2.97 -21.33 -7.88
C ALA A 247 -2.64 -21.20 -6.38
N PHE A 248 -3.53 -20.53 -5.66
CA PHE A 248 -3.49 -20.42 -4.20
C PHE A 248 -4.15 -21.65 -3.54
N TRP A 249 -3.69 -22.05 -2.34
CA TRP A 249 -4.23 -23.22 -1.63
C TRP A 249 -5.70 -23.03 -1.25
N GLU A 250 -6.14 -21.79 -1.05
CA GLU A 250 -7.52 -21.37 -0.81
C GLU A 250 -8.48 -21.87 -1.89
N THR A 251 -7.99 -22.13 -3.10
CA THR A 251 -8.77 -22.77 -4.18
C THR A 251 -9.40 -24.09 -3.73
N ALA A 252 -8.72 -24.83 -2.83
CA ALA A 252 -9.25 -26.08 -2.27
C ALA A 252 -10.44 -25.87 -1.31
N LEU A 253 -10.67 -24.66 -0.81
CA LEU A 253 -11.78 -24.33 0.09
C LEU A 253 -13.10 -24.06 -0.65
N TYR A 254 -13.06 -23.76 -1.94
CA TYR A 254 -14.26 -23.44 -2.71
C TYR A 254 -15.10 -24.69 -3.01
N ASP A 255 -16.39 -24.60 -2.73
CA ASP A 255 -17.43 -25.50 -3.22
C ASP A 255 -18.45 -24.66 -3.98
N LYS A 256 -18.33 -24.66 -5.32
CA LYS A 256 -19.11 -23.84 -6.25
C LYS A 256 -18.92 -22.33 -6.01
N ASP A 257 -19.95 -21.68 -5.46
CA ASP A 257 -20.10 -20.24 -5.29
C ASP A 257 -19.80 -19.77 -3.85
N ARG A 258 -19.19 -20.62 -3.03
CA ARG A 258 -18.80 -20.30 -1.65
C ARG A 258 -17.64 -21.17 -1.16
N MET A 259 -17.01 -20.78 -0.06
CA MET A 259 -16.17 -21.70 0.71
C MET A 259 -17.03 -22.58 1.62
N PHE A 260 -16.62 -23.84 1.85
CA PHE A 260 -17.36 -24.75 2.73
C PHE A 260 -17.07 -24.54 4.23
N ILE A 261 -16.04 -23.75 4.56
CA ILE A 261 -15.71 -23.33 5.92
C ILE A 261 -16.22 -21.91 6.21
N THR A 262 -16.32 -21.55 7.50
CA THR A 262 -16.91 -20.26 7.91
C THR A 262 -15.88 -19.13 7.91
N ALA A 263 -16.34 -17.89 7.75
CA ALA A 263 -15.53 -16.71 7.97
C ALA A 263 -15.25 -16.48 9.47
N ARG A 264 -14.02 -16.12 9.78
CA ARG A 264 -13.63 -15.41 10.99
C ARG A 264 -13.29 -13.97 10.60
N VAL A 265 -14.16 -13.03 10.95
CA VAL A 265 -13.96 -11.62 10.62
C VAL A 265 -13.17 -10.96 11.74
N VAL A 266 -12.11 -10.24 11.38
CA VAL A 266 -11.30 -9.42 12.28
C VAL A 266 -11.33 -7.96 11.81
N HIS A 267 -11.08 -7.03 12.72
CA HIS A 267 -10.88 -5.64 12.32
C HIS A 267 -9.55 -5.51 11.58
N SER A 268 -9.54 -4.75 10.50
CA SER A 268 -8.35 -4.44 9.69
C SER A 268 -7.19 -3.79 10.44
N TRP A 269 -7.45 -3.30 11.66
CA TRP A 269 -6.44 -2.73 12.56
C TRP A 269 -5.74 -3.78 13.43
N ASP A 270 -6.40 -4.91 13.71
CA ASP A 270 -5.85 -5.96 14.58
C ASP A 270 -4.92 -6.91 13.81
N VAL A 271 -5.06 -6.99 12.48
CA VAL A 271 -4.33 -7.92 11.62
C VAL A 271 -3.91 -7.23 10.33
N VAL A 272 -2.61 -7.28 10.03
CA VAL A 272 -2.00 -6.61 8.88
C VAL A 272 -1.12 -7.59 8.12
N GLU A 273 -1.29 -7.66 6.81
CA GLU A 273 -0.38 -8.37 5.91
C GLU A 273 0.77 -7.45 5.49
N ILE A 274 2.00 -7.92 5.70
CA ILE A 274 3.24 -7.20 5.42
C ILE A 274 3.73 -7.55 4.02
N ASN A 275 3.25 -6.78 3.05
CA ASN A 275 3.59 -6.92 1.64
C ASN A 275 4.57 -5.87 1.13
N THR A 276 4.75 -4.76 1.85
CA THR A 276 5.70 -3.68 1.50
C THR A 276 6.54 -3.25 2.71
N TYR A 277 7.74 -2.72 2.46
CA TYR A 277 8.60 -2.14 3.52
C TYR A 277 7.90 -1.00 4.25
N GLU A 278 7.04 -0.28 3.54
CA GLU A 278 6.22 0.80 4.08
C GLU A 278 5.19 0.28 5.07
N GLN A 279 4.59 -0.90 4.86
CA GLN A 279 3.70 -1.54 5.84
C GLN A 279 4.46 -1.98 7.09
N LEU A 280 5.67 -2.53 6.94
CA LEU A 280 6.55 -2.87 8.06
C LEU A 280 6.84 -1.63 8.93
N ARG A 281 7.19 -0.53 8.26
CA ARG A 281 7.54 0.74 8.91
C ARG A 281 6.33 1.49 9.46
N GLU A 282 5.14 1.31 8.89
CA GLU A 282 3.89 1.78 9.50
C GLU A 282 3.65 1.15 10.87
N MET A 283 4.01 -0.11 11.05
CA MET A 283 3.75 -0.85 12.29
C MET A 283 4.83 -0.65 13.34
N ASP A 284 6.10 -0.53 12.93
CA ASP A 284 7.17 0.00 13.79
C ASP A 284 6.89 1.46 14.22
N SER A 285 6.26 2.23 13.34
CA SER A 285 5.85 3.61 13.64
C SER A 285 4.56 3.71 14.45
N ASP A 286 3.82 2.61 14.63
CA ASP A 286 2.64 2.55 15.49
C ASP A 286 3.00 2.38 16.98
N SER A 287 4.29 2.52 17.33
CA SER A 287 4.65 2.87 18.70
C SER A 287 3.77 4.07 19.13
N ASN A 288 3.15 3.97 20.30
CA ASN A 288 2.30 5.01 20.89
C ASN A 288 2.94 6.42 20.85
N HIS A 289 4.24 6.54 20.59
CA HIS A 289 4.98 7.78 20.41
C HIS A 289 4.58 8.60 19.17
N LEU A 290 4.45 8.00 17.96
CA LEU A 290 4.20 8.78 16.74
C LEU A 290 2.78 9.34 16.65
N LYS A 291 1.78 8.60 17.16
CA LYS A 291 0.41 9.14 17.35
C LYS A 291 0.39 10.25 18.39
N THR A 292 1.12 10.11 19.50
CA THR A 292 1.21 11.15 20.53
C THR A 292 1.88 12.42 20.00
N ASP A 293 2.99 12.29 19.27
CA ASP A 293 3.73 13.41 18.70
C ASP A 293 2.93 14.13 17.60
N ALA A 294 2.27 13.39 16.71
CA ALA A 294 1.44 13.99 15.66
C ALA A 294 0.19 14.69 16.24
N ILE A 295 -0.47 14.08 17.23
CA ILE A 295 -1.62 14.70 17.93
C ILE A 295 -1.17 15.95 18.68
N GLN A 296 -0.03 15.92 19.37
CA GLN A 296 0.52 17.08 20.05
C GLN A 296 0.81 18.22 19.07
N VAL A 297 1.44 17.91 17.92
CA VAL A 297 1.68 18.90 16.86
C VAL A 297 0.38 19.49 16.33
N ILE A 298 -0.67 18.68 16.13
CA ILE A 298 -1.98 19.17 15.69
C ILE A 298 -2.60 20.08 16.76
N SER A 299 -2.55 19.68 18.03
CA SER A 299 -3.04 20.46 19.16
C SER A 299 -2.37 21.84 19.24
N ASP A 300 -1.04 21.88 19.09
CA ASP A 300 -0.27 23.11 19.13
C ASP A 300 -0.55 23.99 17.89
N ALA A 301 -0.53 23.39 16.69
CA ALA A 301 -0.75 24.08 15.43
C ALA A 301 -2.15 24.72 15.34
N LEU A 302 -3.19 23.99 15.75
CA LEU A 302 -4.58 24.46 15.68
C LEU A 302 -5.06 25.14 16.96
N SER A 303 -4.20 25.22 17.99
CA SER A 303 -4.55 25.75 19.33
C SER A 303 -5.81 25.08 19.89
N VAL A 304 -5.81 23.76 19.94
CA VAL A 304 -6.93 22.91 20.37
C VAL A 304 -6.48 21.85 21.36
N SER A 305 -7.42 21.30 22.14
CA SER A 305 -7.13 20.15 22.99
C SER A 305 -7.09 18.86 22.14
N ALA A 306 -6.41 17.82 22.63
CA ALA A 306 -6.41 16.52 21.94
C ALA A 306 -7.83 15.95 21.77
N ASP A 307 -8.75 16.25 22.70
CA ASP A 307 -10.15 15.82 22.65
C ASP A 307 -10.95 16.48 21.51
N ASP A 308 -10.47 17.61 20.96
CA ASP A 308 -11.10 18.30 19.83
C ASP A 308 -10.73 17.68 18.48
N ILE A 309 -9.81 16.70 18.46
CA ILE A 309 -9.32 16.02 17.25
C ILE A 309 -10.06 14.68 17.13
N VAL A 310 -10.96 14.58 16.16
CA VAL A 310 -11.88 13.45 16.00
C VAL A 310 -11.89 12.94 14.55
N ASP A 311 -12.52 11.80 14.30
CA ASP A 311 -12.70 11.22 12.95
C ASP A 311 -11.39 11.02 12.15
N ILE A 312 -10.33 10.59 12.84
CA ILE A 312 -9.04 10.32 12.21
C ILE A 312 -9.18 9.12 11.26
N THR A 313 -8.91 9.33 9.97
CA THR A 313 -9.01 8.33 8.91
C THR A 313 -7.78 8.39 8.01
N VAL A 314 -7.20 7.24 7.66
CA VAL A 314 -6.04 7.20 6.75
C VAL A 314 -6.52 7.48 5.32
N LEU A 315 -5.96 8.50 4.67
CA LEU A 315 -6.48 9.05 3.41
C LEU A 315 -5.77 8.47 2.18
N LYS A 316 -4.45 8.33 2.25
CA LYS A 316 -3.62 7.87 1.12
C LYS A 316 -2.23 7.47 1.61
N LYS A 317 -1.73 6.32 1.12
CA LYS A 317 -0.30 5.97 1.15
C LYS A 317 0.33 6.53 -0.12
N GLY A 318 0.95 7.71 -0.04
CA GLY A 318 1.76 8.25 -1.14
C GLY A 318 3.16 7.66 -1.13
N MET A 319 3.87 7.70 -2.26
CA MET A 319 5.23 7.15 -2.39
C MET A 319 6.28 7.89 -1.52
N THR A 320 5.98 9.12 -1.09
CA THR A 320 6.91 10.00 -0.36
C THR A 320 6.38 10.46 1.01
N ASN A 321 5.06 10.39 1.25
CA ASN A 321 4.40 10.95 2.43
C ASN A 321 3.26 10.04 2.94
N ARG A 322 3.13 9.92 4.27
CA ARG A 322 1.97 9.30 4.96
C ARG A 322 0.93 10.36 5.26
N SER A 323 -0.31 10.15 4.82
CA SER A 323 -1.38 11.14 4.96
C SER A 323 -2.59 10.58 5.71
N PHE A 324 -3.05 11.29 6.74
CA PHE A 324 -4.33 11.01 7.41
C PHE A 324 -5.21 12.25 7.47
N LEU A 325 -6.51 12.04 7.28
CA LEU A 325 -7.58 13.00 7.49
C LEU A 325 -7.96 13.03 8.96
N PHE A 326 -8.30 14.19 9.48
CA PHE A 326 -8.93 14.34 10.79
C PHE A 326 -9.91 15.52 10.78
N SER A 327 -10.85 15.51 11.71
CA SER A 327 -11.79 16.59 11.96
C SER A 327 -11.40 17.35 13.23
N CYS A 328 -11.40 18.68 13.18
CA CYS A 328 -11.20 19.53 14.34
C CYS A 328 -12.14 20.73 14.28
N LYS A 329 -12.89 20.97 15.37
CA LYS A 329 -13.88 22.08 15.49
C LYS A 329 -14.82 22.20 14.28
N GLY A 330 -15.25 21.06 13.72
CA GLY A 330 -16.18 20.99 12.59
C GLY A 330 -15.55 21.25 11.21
N LYS A 331 -14.22 21.35 11.11
CA LYS A 331 -13.48 21.42 9.84
C LYS A 331 -12.59 20.18 9.66
N LYS A 332 -12.35 19.78 8.42
CA LYS A 332 -11.48 18.66 8.08
C LYS A 332 -10.09 19.14 7.67
N TYR A 333 -9.07 18.37 8.05
CA TYR A 333 -7.67 18.66 7.81
C TYR A 333 -6.93 17.39 7.41
N ILE A 334 -5.88 17.53 6.61
CA ILE A 334 -4.95 16.47 6.26
C ILE A 334 -3.65 16.70 7.01
N MET A 335 -3.21 15.72 7.78
CA MET A 335 -1.85 15.65 8.31
C MET A 335 -1.00 14.82 7.37
N ARG A 336 0.12 15.39 6.92
CA ARG A 336 1.16 14.75 6.11
C ARG A 336 2.43 14.60 6.93
N ILE A 337 2.88 13.36 7.05
CA ILE A 337 4.13 12.96 7.71
C ILE A 337 5.08 12.43 6.64
N PRO A 338 6.30 12.98 6.50
CA PRO A 338 7.30 12.44 5.57
C PRO A 338 7.56 10.95 5.78
N GLY A 339 7.76 10.21 4.69
CA GLY A 339 8.29 8.84 4.77
C GLY A 339 9.77 8.87 5.17
N GLU A 340 10.19 8.11 6.19
CA GLU A 340 11.62 8.01 6.54
C GLU A 340 12.44 7.49 5.34
N GLY A 341 13.66 8.00 5.17
CA GLY A 341 14.51 7.74 4.01
C GLY A 341 14.27 8.67 2.81
N THR A 342 13.21 9.51 2.84
CA THR A 342 13.00 10.56 1.83
C THR A 342 13.92 11.77 2.01
N ASP A 343 14.65 11.88 3.13
CA ASP A 343 15.57 12.99 3.40
C ASP A 343 16.73 13.08 2.39
N GLN A 344 17.06 11.97 1.73
CA GLN A 344 18.05 11.94 0.65
C GLN A 344 17.48 12.45 -0.69
N LEU A 345 16.16 12.49 -0.83
CA LEU A 345 15.46 12.84 -2.07
C LEU A 345 14.80 14.22 -2.01
N ILE A 346 14.29 14.60 -0.82
CA ILE A 346 13.47 15.80 -0.62
C ILE A 346 14.06 16.63 0.53
N ASN A 347 14.29 17.90 0.26
CA ASN A 347 14.77 18.85 1.26
C ASN A 347 13.58 19.58 1.93
N ARG A 348 13.31 19.23 3.18
CA ARG A 348 12.16 19.75 3.95
C ARG A 348 12.23 21.25 4.24
N ARG A 349 13.44 21.81 4.35
CA ARG A 349 13.63 23.25 4.49
C ARG A 349 13.28 23.98 3.21
N ASN A 350 13.66 23.41 2.06
CA ASN A 350 13.30 23.95 0.75
C ASN A 350 11.77 23.92 0.56
N GLU A 351 11.13 22.80 0.88
CA GLU A 351 9.67 22.65 0.82
C GLU A 351 8.97 23.71 1.70
N ALA A 352 9.39 23.86 2.96
CA ALA A 352 8.83 24.88 3.86
C ALA A 352 9.03 26.31 3.35
N MET A 353 10.17 26.61 2.72
CA MET A 353 10.43 27.91 2.11
C MET A 353 9.52 28.19 0.91
N VAL A 354 9.23 27.18 0.08
CA VAL A 354 8.26 27.30 -1.02
C VAL A 354 6.88 27.62 -0.47
N TYR A 355 6.45 26.86 0.52
CA TYR A 355 5.14 27.06 1.15
C TYR A 355 4.98 28.43 1.79
N ASN A 356 5.97 28.89 2.56
CA ASN A 356 5.99 30.26 3.08
C ASN A 356 5.98 31.31 1.98
N THR A 357 6.60 31.02 0.83
CA THR A 357 6.59 31.92 -0.31
C THR A 357 5.21 32.02 -0.90
N ILE A 358 4.52 30.90 -1.18
CA ILE A 358 3.21 30.88 -1.85
C ILE A 358 2.02 31.18 -0.92
N ASP A 359 2.25 31.26 0.39
CA ASP A 359 1.23 31.58 1.39
C ASP A 359 0.48 32.89 1.06
N GLY A 360 -0.84 32.88 1.28
CA GLY A 360 -1.73 34.00 0.99
C GLY A 360 -1.94 34.34 -0.49
N ARG A 361 -1.37 33.56 -1.44
CA ARG A 361 -1.54 33.81 -2.90
C ARG A 361 -2.64 32.98 -3.57
N HIS A 362 -3.36 32.17 -2.78
CA HIS A 362 -4.43 31.28 -3.24
C HIS A 362 -4.01 30.33 -4.38
N ILE A 363 -2.74 29.95 -4.46
CA ILE A 363 -2.21 28.98 -5.44
C ILE A 363 -2.40 27.54 -4.92
N CYS A 364 -2.16 27.35 -3.63
CA CYS A 364 -2.12 26.07 -2.96
C CYS A 364 -3.25 25.93 -1.93
N ASP A 365 -3.38 24.75 -1.32
CA ASP A 365 -4.24 24.52 -0.18
C ASP A 365 -3.81 25.37 1.02
N ASP A 366 -4.77 25.71 1.89
CA ASP A 366 -4.50 26.55 3.06
C ASP A 366 -3.71 25.73 4.09
N ILE A 367 -2.47 26.15 4.32
CA ILE A 367 -1.54 25.45 5.21
C ILE A 367 -1.80 25.92 6.64
N ALA A 368 -2.22 25.02 7.49
CA ALA A 368 -2.37 25.29 8.91
C ALA A 368 -1.01 25.19 9.63
N TYR A 369 -0.11 24.33 9.15
CA TYR A 369 1.19 24.10 9.77
C TYR A 369 2.19 23.48 8.80
N ILE A 370 3.45 23.86 8.91
CA ILE A 370 4.58 23.18 8.28
C ILE A 370 5.82 23.27 9.16
N ASN A 371 6.53 22.17 9.33
CA ASN A 371 7.76 22.11 10.11
C ASN A 371 8.97 21.86 9.18
N PRO A 372 9.95 22.77 9.14
CA PRO A 372 11.08 22.67 8.22
C PRO A 372 12.12 21.60 8.62
N ASP A 373 12.10 21.11 9.87
CA ASP A 373 13.09 20.17 10.39
C ASP A 373 12.60 18.72 10.32
N ASN A 374 11.34 18.44 10.66
CA ASN A 374 10.77 17.09 10.58
C ASN A 374 9.80 16.89 9.40
N GLY A 375 9.51 17.94 8.64
CA GLY A 375 8.66 17.92 7.44
C GLY A 375 7.17 17.69 7.70
N TYR A 376 6.71 17.71 8.96
CA TYR A 376 5.29 17.57 9.29
C TYR A 376 4.49 18.73 8.70
N LYS A 377 3.36 18.44 8.08
CA LYS A 377 2.52 19.42 7.40
C LYS A 377 1.04 19.16 7.67
N ILE A 378 0.29 20.21 8.02
CA ILE A 378 -1.16 20.17 8.17
C ILE A 378 -1.79 21.12 7.16
N THR A 379 -2.69 20.62 6.33
CA THR A 379 -3.44 21.44 5.37
C THR A 379 -4.95 21.26 5.51
N ALA A 380 -5.73 22.26 5.13
CA ALA A 380 -7.17 22.16 5.11
C ALA A 380 -7.63 21.15 4.03
N PHE A 381 -8.60 20.28 4.38
CA PHE A 381 -9.17 19.35 3.41
C PHE A 381 -10.15 20.08 2.49
N LEU A 382 -9.93 19.98 1.18
CA LEU A 382 -10.78 20.59 0.15
C LEU A 382 -11.95 19.65 -0.18
N GLU A 383 -13.15 19.99 0.29
CA GLU A 383 -14.35 19.19 0.02
C GLU A 383 -14.79 19.28 -1.44
N ASN A 384 -15.30 18.16 -1.98
CA ASN A 384 -15.79 18.04 -3.36
C ASN A 384 -14.77 18.41 -4.45
N ALA A 385 -13.47 18.31 -4.13
CA ALA A 385 -12.40 18.50 -5.09
C ALA A 385 -12.35 17.33 -6.09
N ARG A 386 -12.01 17.62 -7.35
CA ARG A 386 -11.64 16.62 -8.36
C ARG A 386 -10.30 16.98 -8.99
N VAL A 387 -9.58 15.98 -9.47
CA VAL A 387 -8.34 16.19 -10.23
C VAL A 387 -8.63 16.59 -11.68
N CYS A 388 -7.61 17.11 -12.37
CA CYS A 388 -7.65 17.34 -13.81
C CYS A 388 -7.84 16.03 -14.56
N ASP A 389 -8.77 15.99 -15.52
CA ASP A 389 -8.83 14.92 -16.52
C ASP A 389 -7.92 15.30 -17.71
N PRO A 390 -6.77 14.63 -17.91
CA PRO A 390 -5.86 14.96 -19.00
C PRO A 390 -6.44 14.70 -20.40
N GLU A 391 -7.52 13.91 -20.53
CA GLU A 391 -8.17 13.70 -21.83
C GLU A 391 -9.22 14.79 -22.14
N ASN A 392 -9.54 15.63 -21.15
CA ASN A 392 -10.51 16.72 -21.29
C ASN A 392 -9.80 18.04 -21.63
N ASN A 393 -10.00 18.52 -22.87
CA ASN A 393 -9.38 19.77 -23.33
C ASN A 393 -9.76 21.01 -22.50
N ASP A 394 -10.97 21.09 -21.93
CA ASP A 394 -11.37 22.24 -21.10
C ASP A 394 -10.60 22.26 -19.78
N ASP A 395 -10.47 21.10 -19.13
CA ASP A 395 -9.67 20.94 -17.91
C ASP A 395 -8.21 21.34 -18.17
N VAL A 396 -7.62 20.77 -19.21
CA VAL A 396 -6.22 21.03 -19.59
C VAL A 396 -5.99 22.53 -19.86
N CYS A 397 -6.90 23.19 -20.59
CA CYS A 397 -6.80 24.63 -20.85
C CYS A 397 -6.86 25.45 -19.56
N LYS A 398 -7.75 25.11 -18.62
CA LYS A 398 -7.86 25.79 -17.34
C LYS A 398 -6.62 25.56 -16.46
N CYS A 399 -6.09 24.35 -16.43
CA CYS A 399 -4.85 24.02 -15.72
C CYS A 399 -3.66 24.79 -16.28
N MET A 400 -3.48 24.83 -17.61
CA MET A 400 -2.39 25.59 -18.24
C MET A 400 -2.51 27.09 -18.01
N LYS A 401 -3.72 27.63 -18.04
CA LYS A 401 -3.98 29.02 -17.66
C LYS A 401 -3.56 29.28 -16.21
N ARG A 402 -3.98 28.42 -15.27
CA ARG A 402 -3.63 28.54 -13.86
C ARG A 402 -2.12 28.43 -13.62
N LEU A 403 -1.47 27.50 -14.29
CA LEU A 403 -0.02 27.30 -14.23
C LEU A 403 0.74 28.53 -14.75
N ARG A 404 0.27 29.12 -15.86
CA ARG A 404 0.83 30.37 -16.39
C ARG A 404 0.64 31.55 -15.44
N GLU A 405 -0.55 31.72 -14.87
CA GLU A 405 -0.80 32.75 -13.85
C GLU A 405 0.17 32.62 -12.68
N PHE A 406 0.45 31.40 -12.23
CA PHE A 406 1.45 31.11 -11.21
C PHE A 406 2.87 31.53 -11.65
N HIS A 407 3.32 31.13 -12.84
CA HIS A 407 4.64 31.51 -13.35
C HIS A 407 4.80 33.03 -13.54
N ASP A 408 3.74 33.71 -13.96
CA ASP A 408 3.72 35.17 -14.17
C ASP A 408 3.81 35.96 -12.84
N MET A 409 3.61 35.31 -11.68
CA MET A 409 3.89 35.92 -10.37
C MET A 409 5.39 36.09 -10.12
N LYS A 410 6.26 35.38 -10.87
CA LYS A 410 7.73 35.47 -10.81
C LYS A 410 8.31 35.32 -9.40
N LEU A 411 7.72 34.42 -8.63
CA LEU A 411 8.12 34.15 -7.25
C LEU A 411 9.55 33.59 -7.22
N LYS A 412 10.27 33.86 -6.13
CA LYS A 412 11.67 33.47 -5.97
C LYS A 412 11.89 32.78 -4.63
N VAL A 413 12.67 31.72 -4.67
CA VAL A 413 13.24 31.02 -3.50
C VAL A 413 14.77 30.91 -3.68
N ASN A 414 15.49 30.49 -2.64
CA ASN A 414 16.96 30.48 -2.64
C ASN A 414 17.60 29.16 -3.11
N HIS A 415 16.80 28.22 -3.62
CA HIS A 415 17.26 26.94 -4.17
C HIS A 415 16.77 26.75 -5.60
N GLU A 416 17.57 26.06 -6.41
CA GLU A 416 17.24 25.70 -7.78
C GLU A 416 17.02 24.20 -7.91
N PHE A 417 16.20 23.79 -8.89
CA PHE A 417 16.08 22.38 -9.24
C PHE A 417 17.04 22.05 -10.39
N ASP A 418 18.20 21.47 -10.09
CA ASP A 418 19.19 21.08 -11.10
C ASP A 418 18.82 19.74 -11.77
N ILE A 419 18.16 19.82 -12.93
CA ILE A 419 17.72 18.64 -13.70
C ILE A 419 18.89 17.71 -14.05
N PHE A 420 20.04 18.27 -14.45
CA PHE A 420 21.19 17.47 -14.87
C PHE A 420 21.93 16.89 -13.66
N GLY A 421 22.06 17.66 -12.58
CA GLY A 421 22.56 17.16 -11.30
C GLY A 421 21.69 16.04 -10.74
N GLN A 422 20.36 16.15 -10.85
CA GLN A 422 19.43 15.09 -10.43
C GLN A 422 19.54 13.83 -11.28
N LEU A 423 19.79 13.98 -12.59
CA LEU A 423 20.05 12.85 -13.48
C LEU A 423 21.29 12.06 -13.03
N GLU A 424 22.39 12.75 -12.75
CA GLU A 424 23.63 12.16 -12.24
C GLU A 424 23.44 11.54 -10.85
N PHE A 425 22.67 12.21 -9.99
CA PHE A 425 22.32 11.71 -8.66
C PHE A 425 21.58 10.37 -8.76
N TYR A 426 20.52 10.26 -9.56
CA TYR A 426 19.78 9.00 -9.70
C TYR A 426 20.63 7.87 -10.29
N GLU A 427 21.54 8.17 -11.22
CA GLU A 427 22.49 7.17 -11.71
C GLU A 427 23.47 6.71 -10.63
N SER A 428 23.92 7.62 -9.77
CA SER A 428 24.81 7.28 -8.65
C SER A 428 24.15 6.29 -7.69
N LEU A 429 22.81 6.32 -7.57
CA LEU A 429 22.03 5.40 -6.75
C LEU A 429 21.88 3.99 -7.37
N TRP A 430 22.40 3.74 -8.58
CA TRP A 430 22.39 2.40 -9.18
C TRP A 430 23.49 1.48 -8.62
N ASP A 431 24.40 2.02 -7.80
CA ASP A 431 25.48 1.27 -7.12
C ASP A 431 26.32 0.42 -8.09
N GLY A 432 26.62 0.98 -9.27
CA GLY A 432 27.40 0.31 -10.31
C GLY A 432 26.62 -0.68 -11.19
N SER A 433 25.33 -0.90 -10.93
CA SER A 433 24.47 -1.72 -11.78
C SER A 433 24.29 -1.06 -13.16
N PRO A 434 24.40 -1.83 -14.26
CA PRO A 434 24.14 -1.28 -15.59
C PRO A 434 22.64 -1.01 -15.77
N SER A 435 22.33 0.05 -16.53
CA SER A 435 20.95 0.31 -16.96
C SER A 435 20.35 -0.92 -17.65
N ALA A 436 19.07 -1.16 -17.39
CA ALA A 436 18.25 -2.15 -18.06
C ALA A 436 18.07 -1.86 -19.56
N TYR A 437 18.29 -0.62 -19.99
CA TYR A 437 18.18 -0.23 -21.39
C TYR A 437 19.52 -0.38 -22.12
N ARG A 438 19.56 -1.30 -23.08
CA ARG A 438 20.76 -1.60 -23.89
C ARG A 438 21.45 -0.37 -24.50
N HIS A 439 20.67 0.64 -24.88
CA HIS A 439 21.16 1.86 -25.55
C HIS A 439 21.22 3.08 -24.63
N TYR A 440 21.29 2.86 -23.31
CA TYR A 440 21.23 3.92 -22.32
C TYR A 440 22.31 4.99 -22.52
N ARG A 441 23.59 4.59 -22.65
CA ARG A 441 24.72 5.52 -22.81
C ARG A 441 24.54 6.47 -24.00
N GLN A 442 24.18 5.92 -25.17
CA GLN A 442 23.92 6.72 -26.36
C GLN A 442 22.73 7.66 -26.19
N THR A 443 21.66 7.18 -25.52
CA THR A 443 20.47 8.00 -25.26
C THR A 443 20.80 9.15 -24.31
N LYS A 444 21.60 8.89 -23.28
CA LYS A 444 22.11 9.92 -22.36
C LYS A 444 22.96 10.96 -23.10
N GLU A 445 23.93 10.53 -23.92
CA GLU A 445 24.77 11.46 -24.71
C GLU A 445 23.93 12.37 -25.60
N ASN A 446 22.93 11.80 -26.28
CA ASN A 446 21.97 12.55 -27.10
C ASN A 446 21.16 13.56 -26.28
N VAL A 447 20.64 13.16 -25.11
CA VAL A 447 19.87 14.06 -24.24
C VAL A 447 20.74 15.18 -23.68
N LEU A 448 21.98 14.86 -23.27
CA LEU A 448 22.93 15.86 -22.77
C LEU A 448 23.37 16.86 -23.85
N SER A 449 23.38 16.47 -25.13
CA SER A 449 23.71 17.39 -26.24
C SER A 449 22.65 18.47 -26.47
N LEU A 450 21.44 18.32 -25.91
CA LEU A 450 20.38 19.33 -25.97
C LEU A 450 20.59 20.49 -24.96
N ARG A 451 21.45 20.29 -23.96
CA ARG A 451 21.70 21.26 -22.88
C ARG A 451 22.10 22.66 -23.38
N PRO A 452 23.03 22.83 -24.34
CA PRO A 452 23.42 24.15 -24.83
C PRO A 452 22.25 24.92 -25.47
N TYR A 453 21.37 24.20 -26.19
CA TYR A 453 20.18 24.81 -26.78
C TYR A 453 19.21 25.30 -25.69
N ILE A 454 18.97 24.47 -24.66
CA ILE A 454 18.15 24.85 -23.52
C ILE A 454 18.70 26.12 -22.88
N GLU A 455 19.97 26.11 -22.45
CA GLU A 455 20.61 27.21 -21.73
C GLU A 455 20.59 28.52 -22.52
N ALA A 456 20.74 28.47 -23.85
CA ALA A 456 20.68 29.64 -24.72
C ALA A 456 19.28 30.28 -24.82
N HIS A 457 18.21 29.51 -24.55
CA HIS A 457 16.82 29.94 -24.72
C HIS A 457 16.05 30.02 -23.38
N VAL A 458 16.75 29.93 -22.24
CA VAL A 458 16.16 30.25 -20.92
C VAL A 458 16.11 31.77 -20.77
N ASN A 459 14.89 32.33 -20.68
CA ASN A 459 14.71 33.77 -20.48
C ASN A 459 14.87 34.17 -19.01
N GLU A 460 14.02 33.61 -18.14
CA GLU A 460 14.02 33.89 -16.72
C GLU A 460 13.68 32.61 -15.96
N LYS A 461 14.47 32.27 -14.94
CA LYS A 461 14.11 31.22 -13.97
C LYS A 461 13.16 31.81 -12.92
N VAL A 462 12.03 31.17 -12.68
CA VAL A 462 11.05 31.51 -11.63
C VAL A 462 10.86 30.31 -10.71
N LEU A 463 10.13 30.47 -9.61
CA LEU A 463 9.67 29.31 -8.85
C LEU A 463 8.76 28.47 -9.76
N THR A 464 9.11 27.21 -9.92
CA THR A 464 8.36 26.20 -10.69
C THR A 464 7.93 25.07 -9.77
N HIS A 465 6.84 24.41 -10.10
CA HIS A 465 6.32 23.29 -9.32
C HIS A 465 7.24 22.06 -9.44
N ILE A 466 7.87 21.86 -10.60
CA ILE A 466 8.66 20.69 -11.00
C ILE A 466 7.85 19.40 -11.14
N ASP A 467 6.77 19.24 -10.38
CA ASP A 467 5.86 18.09 -10.45
C ASP A 467 4.43 18.50 -10.86
N ALA A 468 4.30 19.35 -11.89
CA ALA A 468 3.02 19.88 -12.34
C ALA A 468 2.20 18.83 -13.14
N VAL A 469 1.85 17.72 -12.52
CA VAL A 469 1.11 16.60 -13.13
C VAL A 469 -0.40 16.80 -12.96
N PRO A 470 -1.26 16.18 -13.81
CA PRO A 470 -2.72 16.37 -13.76
C PRO A 470 -3.34 16.14 -12.36
N ASP A 471 -2.83 15.13 -11.65
CA ASP A 471 -3.28 14.76 -10.29
C ASP A 471 -3.04 15.85 -9.25
N ASN A 472 -2.08 16.74 -9.49
CA ASN A 472 -1.72 17.83 -8.59
C ASN A 472 -2.54 19.10 -8.86
N PHE A 473 -3.43 19.11 -9.86
CA PHE A 473 -4.40 20.18 -10.10
C PHE A 473 -5.76 19.80 -9.55
N LEU A 474 -6.14 20.43 -8.43
CA LEU A 474 -7.44 20.25 -7.79
C LEU A 474 -8.42 21.32 -8.21
N PHE A 475 -9.47 20.91 -8.91
CA PHE A 475 -10.66 21.71 -9.19
C PHE A 475 -11.56 21.69 -7.97
N VAL A 476 -11.77 22.87 -7.38
CA VAL A 476 -12.64 23.07 -6.23
C VAL A 476 -13.77 24.04 -6.59
N LYS A 477 -14.89 23.92 -5.88
CA LYS A 477 -16.00 24.87 -6.00
C LYS A 477 -16.19 25.59 -4.68
N ASP A 478 -16.27 26.92 -4.72
CA ASP A 478 -16.63 27.69 -3.54
C ASP A 478 -18.13 27.50 -3.19
N GLU A 479 -18.55 28.03 -2.03
CA GLU A 479 -19.95 27.97 -1.57
C GLU A 479 -20.94 28.64 -2.53
N ASN A 480 -20.45 29.51 -3.42
CA ASN A 480 -21.24 30.20 -4.45
C ASN A 480 -21.23 29.48 -5.80
N GLY A 481 -20.55 28.34 -5.91
CA GLY A 481 -20.43 27.53 -7.12
C GLY A 481 -19.37 28.01 -8.12
N ASN A 482 -18.51 28.96 -7.77
CA ASN A 482 -17.38 29.37 -8.61
C ASN A 482 -16.28 28.31 -8.56
N GLU A 483 -15.76 27.96 -9.72
CA GLU A 483 -14.65 27.02 -9.87
C GLU A 483 -13.31 27.74 -9.62
N ASP A 484 -12.49 27.16 -8.76
CA ASP A 484 -11.11 27.57 -8.48
C ASP A 484 -10.19 26.36 -8.66
N ILE A 485 -8.92 26.59 -9.00
CA ILE A 485 -7.93 25.54 -9.26
C ILE A 485 -6.73 25.73 -8.33
N ARG A 486 -6.47 24.72 -7.49
CA ARG A 486 -5.36 24.67 -6.54
C ARG A 486 -4.31 23.68 -7.00
N LEU A 487 -3.05 24.10 -6.94
CA LEU A 487 -1.90 23.23 -7.16
C LEU A 487 -1.41 22.70 -5.81
N ILE A 488 -1.25 21.40 -5.69
CA ILE A 488 -0.79 20.72 -4.48
C ILE A 488 0.52 19.98 -4.73
N ASP A 489 1.18 19.57 -3.65
CA ASP A 489 2.41 18.75 -3.65
C ASP A 489 3.69 19.44 -4.15
N TRP A 490 4.10 20.48 -3.42
CA TRP A 490 5.24 21.34 -3.76
C TRP A 490 6.63 20.80 -3.33
N GLU A 491 6.77 19.49 -3.12
CA GLU A 491 7.97 18.91 -2.49
C GLU A 491 9.24 18.99 -3.36
N TYR A 492 9.09 19.02 -4.69
CA TYR A 492 10.20 19.18 -5.64
C TYR A 492 10.39 20.62 -6.14
N ALA A 493 9.51 21.53 -5.74
CA ALA A 493 9.48 22.87 -6.28
C ALA A 493 10.79 23.64 -6.02
N GLY A 494 11.20 24.46 -6.98
CA GLY A 494 12.45 25.20 -6.92
C GLY A 494 12.58 26.18 -8.07
N MET A 495 13.67 26.96 -8.09
CA MET A 495 13.94 27.88 -9.19
C MET A 495 14.31 27.11 -10.47
N GLN A 496 13.55 27.32 -11.55
CA GLN A 496 13.81 26.75 -12.87
C GLN A 496 13.12 27.54 -14.00
N ASP A 497 13.41 27.20 -15.25
CA ASP A 497 12.63 27.62 -16.41
C ASP A 497 11.17 27.10 -16.30
N PRO A 498 10.15 27.98 -16.36
CA PRO A 498 8.74 27.59 -16.22
C PRO A 498 8.25 26.57 -17.24
N HIS A 499 8.98 26.42 -18.36
CA HIS A 499 8.62 25.49 -19.42
C HIS A 499 8.85 24.02 -19.03
N VAL A 500 9.60 23.76 -17.95
CA VAL A 500 9.77 22.42 -17.38
C VAL A 500 8.45 21.86 -16.88
N ASP A 501 7.62 22.67 -16.23
CA ASP A 501 6.31 22.22 -15.71
C ASP A 501 5.36 21.78 -16.83
N ILE A 502 5.44 22.42 -18.01
CA ILE A 502 4.70 22.00 -19.20
C ILE A 502 5.18 20.61 -19.67
N ALA A 503 6.50 20.41 -19.74
CA ALA A 503 7.07 19.11 -20.11
C ALA A 503 6.70 18.01 -19.11
N MET A 504 6.66 18.34 -17.81
CA MET A 504 6.27 17.42 -16.74
C MET A 504 4.82 16.98 -16.86
N PHE A 505 3.90 17.91 -17.13
CA PHE A 505 2.50 17.58 -17.41
C PHE A 505 2.39 16.62 -18.62
N CYS A 506 3.12 16.89 -19.71
CA CYS A 506 3.12 16.05 -20.92
C CYS A 506 3.51 14.59 -20.63
N ILE A 507 4.67 14.38 -19.99
CA ILE A 507 5.23 13.03 -19.83
C ILE A 507 4.45 12.19 -18.82
N TYR A 508 3.78 12.81 -17.85
CA TYR A 508 2.92 12.11 -16.90
C TYR A 508 1.57 11.74 -17.51
N SER A 509 1.05 12.60 -18.39
CA SER A 509 -0.21 12.36 -19.11
C SER A 509 -0.05 11.36 -20.27
N MET A 510 1.15 10.83 -20.50
CA MET A 510 1.46 9.89 -21.59
C MET A 510 1.10 10.43 -22.99
N TYR A 511 1.15 11.76 -23.15
CA TYR A 511 0.79 12.44 -24.38
C TYR A 511 1.70 12.09 -25.56
N ASP A 512 1.07 11.93 -26.72
CA ASP A 512 1.77 11.94 -28.00
C ASP A 512 2.07 13.37 -28.46
N ARG A 513 2.71 13.51 -29.62
CA ARG A 513 3.11 14.82 -30.16
C ARG A 513 1.93 15.77 -30.37
N GLU A 514 0.79 15.28 -30.83
CA GLU A 514 -0.38 16.13 -31.10
C GLU A 514 -0.94 16.71 -29.79
N HIS A 515 -1.04 15.88 -28.75
CA HIS A 515 -1.47 16.32 -27.43
C HIS A 515 -0.48 17.29 -26.79
N VAL A 516 0.82 17.03 -26.91
CA VAL A 516 1.87 17.95 -26.46
C VAL A 516 1.74 19.31 -27.15
N ASP A 517 1.52 19.34 -28.45
CA ASP A 517 1.40 20.59 -29.19
C ASP A 517 0.19 21.42 -28.75
N LYS A 518 -0.95 20.76 -28.52
CA LYS A 518 -2.16 21.38 -27.95
C LYS A 518 -1.93 21.92 -26.54
N LEU A 519 -1.21 21.17 -25.69
CA LEU A 519 -0.88 21.61 -24.32
C LEU A 519 -0.02 22.88 -24.34
N ILE A 520 1.02 22.91 -25.19
CA ILE A 520 1.87 24.09 -25.37
C ILE A 520 1.02 25.29 -25.82
N ASP A 521 0.11 25.10 -26.76
CA ASP A 521 -0.78 26.16 -27.24
C ASP A 521 -1.78 26.64 -26.17
N ALA A 522 -2.23 25.75 -25.28
CA ALA A 522 -3.08 26.11 -24.15
C ALA A 522 -2.35 27.00 -23.13
N TYR A 523 -1.04 26.81 -22.94
CA TYR A 523 -0.22 27.69 -22.10
C TYR A 523 0.08 29.04 -22.80
N PHE A 524 0.50 29.00 -24.07
CA PHE A 524 0.85 30.18 -24.86
C PHE A 524 -0.34 30.70 -25.69
N THR A 525 -1.28 31.37 -25.03
CA THR A 525 -2.45 31.99 -25.69
C THR A 525 -2.09 33.01 -26.78
N GLU A 526 -0.89 33.58 -26.75
CA GLU A 526 -0.39 34.53 -27.76
C GLU A 526 0.48 33.87 -28.85
N ARG A 527 0.40 32.54 -28.98
CA ARG A 527 1.20 31.69 -29.87
C ARG A 527 2.64 31.50 -29.37
N CYS A 528 3.04 30.24 -29.22
CA CYS A 528 4.40 29.85 -28.86
C CYS A 528 5.37 30.05 -30.04
N SER A 529 6.54 30.64 -29.79
CA SER A 529 7.60 30.74 -30.81
C SER A 529 8.18 29.36 -31.13
N ALA A 530 8.71 29.18 -32.35
CA ALA A 530 9.33 27.91 -32.76
C ALA A 530 10.48 27.51 -31.82
N GLU A 531 11.35 28.46 -31.49
CA GLU A 531 12.47 28.25 -30.55
C GLU A 531 12.00 27.81 -29.16
N THR A 532 10.93 28.45 -28.65
CA THR A 532 10.37 28.09 -27.33
C THR A 532 9.76 26.69 -27.35
N ARG A 533 9.06 26.33 -28.43
CA ARG A 533 8.47 24.99 -28.59
C ARG A 533 9.55 23.91 -28.64
N ILE A 534 10.64 24.14 -29.37
CA ILE A 534 11.78 23.22 -29.41
C ILE A 534 12.42 23.10 -28.02
N LYS A 535 12.57 24.20 -27.28
CA LYS A 535 13.07 24.14 -25.91
C LYS A 535 12.18 23.26 -25.01
N ILE A 536 10.84 23.35 -25.14
CA ILE A 536 9.92 22.47 -24.41
C ILE A 536 10.10 21.00 -24.82
N TYR A 537 10.27 20.72 -26.12
CA TYR A 537 10.59 19.37 -26.58
C TYR A 537 11.92 18.85 -26.02
N CYS A 538 12.93 19.72 -25.88
CA CYS A 538 14.17 19.37 -25.20
C CYS A 538 13.90 18.97 -23.75
N TYR A 539 13.09 19.73 -23.00
CA TYR A 539 12.72 19.36 -21.63
C TYR A 539 11.94 18.04 -21.56
N ILE A 540 11.05 17.74 -22.52
CA ILE A 540 10.36 16.44 -22.57
C ILE A 540 11.38 15.29 -22.71
N ALA A 541 12.40 15.46 -23.54
CA ALA A 541 13.46 14.46 -23.69
C ALA A 541 14.30 14.32 -22.40
N VAL A 542 14.70 15.45 -21.80
CA VAL A 542 15.53 15.46 -20.58
C VAL A 542 14.76 14.89 -19.39
N CYS A 543 13.54 15.35 -19.14
CA CYS A 543 12.71 14.86 -18.04
C CYS A 543 12.32 13.39 -18.27
N GLY A 544 12.06 12.95 -19.50
CA GLY A 544 11.85 11.54 -19.81
C GLY A 544 13.04 10.66 -19.41
N LEU A 545 14.27 11.13 -19.62
CA LEU A 545 15.47 10.41 -19.16
C LEU A 545 15.61 10.46 -17.63
N LEU A 546 15.37 11.62 -17.02
CA LEU A 546 15.41 11.80 -15.56
C LEU A 546 14.50 10.81 -14.83
N TRP A 547 13.23 10.74 -15.24
CA TRP A 547 12.26 9.86 -14.59
C TRP A 547 12.40 8.40 -14.99
N SER A 548 12.96 8.12 -16.18
CA SER A 548 13.46 6.78 -16.50
C SER A 548 14.53 6.35 -15.48
N ASN A 549 15.48 7.22 -15.14
CA ASN A 549 16.55 6.88 -14.20
C ASN A 549 16.04 6.70 -12.77
N TRP A 550 15.08 7.54 -12.37
CA TRP A 550 14.34 7.34 -11.12
C TRP A 550 13.62 5.98 -11.12
N CYS A 551 12.97 5.59 -12.22
CA CYS A 551 12.34 4.27 -12.35
C CYS A 551 13.36 3.14 -12.26
N GLU A 552 14.56 3.30 -12.82
CA GLU A 552 15.63 2.29 -12.71
C GLU A 552 16.15 2.17 -11.29
N TYR A 553 16.34 3.31 -10.60
CA TYR A 553 16.64 3.32 -9.18
C TYR A 553 15.55 2.56 -8.40
N LYS A 554 14.27 2.90 -8.60
CA LYS A 554 13.14 2.22 -7.98
C LYS A 554 13.01 0.74 -8.36
N ARG A 555 13.41 0.37 -9.57
CA ARG A 555 13.47 -1.02 -10.00
C ARG A 555 14.56 -1.79 -9.28
N ASN A 556 15.71 -1.17 -9.03
CA ASN A 556 16.73 -1.74 -8.14
C ASN A 556 16.15 -1.89 -6.73
N LEU A 557 15.26 -0.98 -6.31
CA LEU A 557 14.37 -1.06 -5.14
C LEU A 557 13.28 -2.11 -5.19
N GLY A 558 13.20 -2.87 -6.28
CA GLY A 558 12.23 -3.92 -6.45
C GLY A 558 10.82 -3.45 -6.82
N VAL A 559 10.62 -2.14 -6.94
CA VAL A 559 9.38 -1.51 -7.39
C VAL A 559 9.42 -1.36 -8.91
N ASP A 560 8.45 -1.94 -9.61
CA ASP A 560 8.35 -1.84 -11.07
C ASP A 560 7.13 -1.02 -11.47
N PHE A 561 7.34 -0.01 -12.33
CA PHE A 561 6.30 0.86 -12.86
C PHE A 561 5.84 0.45 -14.27
N GLY A 562 6.31 -0.69 -14.79
CA GLY A 562 5.82 -1.30 -16.02
C GLY A 562 5.86 -0.36 -17.23
N GLU A 563 4.68 -0.07 -17.79
CA GLU A 563 4.53 0.77 -18.99
C GLU A 563 5.05 2.19 -18.79
N TYR A 564 4.86 2.78 -17.59
CA TYR A 564 5.32 4.13 -17.27
C TYR A 564 6.84 4.26 -17.48
N SER A 565 7.61 3.34 -16.89
CA SER A 565 9.07 3.32 -16.98
C SER A 565 9.55 3.25 -18.44
N LEU A 566 8.93 2.37 -19.25
CA LEU A 566 9.23 2.26 -20.67
C LEU A 566 8.88 3.56 -21.43
N ARG A 567 7.74 4.18 -21.12
CA ARG A 567 7.30 5.43 -21.77
C ARG A 567 8.24 6.60 -21.47
N GLN A 568 8.70 6.76 -20.23
CA GLN A 568 9.68 7.80 -19.89
C GLN A 568 10.97 7.67 -20.70
N TYR A 569 11.53 6.45 -20.79
CA TYR A 569 12.70 6.21 -21.62
C TYR A 569 12.43 6.43 -23.13
N ARG A 570 11.20 6.17 -23.60
CA ARG A 570 10.80 6.48 -24.98
C ARG A 570 10.71 7.98 -25.24
N TYR A 571 10.22 8.78 -24.29
CA TYR A 571 10.22 10.25 -24.42
C TYR A 571 11.63 10.78 -24.66
N ALA A 572 12.62 10.32 -23.89
CA ALA A 572 14.03 10.69 -24.09
C ALA A 572 14.51 10.46 -25.53
N LYS A 573 14.15 9.32 -26.12
CA LYS A 573 14.61 8.94 -27.47
C LYS A 573 13.82 9.61 -28.59
N ASP A 574 12.50 9.66 -28.44
CA ASP A 574 11.60 10.09 -29.50
C ASP A 574 11.60 11.62 -29.61
N TYR A 575 11.60 12.35 -28.48
CA TYR A 575 11.68 13.80 -28.50
C TYR A 575 13.07 14.33 -28.85
N TYR A 576 14.16 13.59 -28.57
CA TYR A 576 15.47 13.94 -29.12
C TYR A 576 15.44 14.01 -30.65
N LYS A 577 14.80 13.02 -31.31
CA LYS A 577 14.66 13.04 -32.78
C LYS A 577 13.79 14.19 -33.26
N VAL A 578 12.66 14.42 -32.58
CA VAL A 578 11.79 15.57 -32.91
C VAL A 578 12.56 16.88 -32.83
N VAL A 579 13.36 17.08 -31.78
CA VAL A 579 14.20 18.28 -31.64
C VAL A 579 15.18 18.42 -32.80
N GLN A 580 15.90 17.35 -33.17
CA GLN A 580 16.83 17.39 -34.31
C GLN A 580 16.12 17.78 -35.62
N ASP A 581 14.95 17.17 -35.90
CA ASP A 581 14.16 17.48 -37.09
C ASP A 581 13.67 18.93 -37.11
N GLU A 582 13.21 19.45 -35.97
CA GLU A 582 12.71 20.83 -35.87
C GLU A 582 13.84 21.87 -35.89
N MET A 583 15.01 21.57 -35.32
CA MET A 583 16.20 22.42 -35.41
C MET A 583 16.68 22.53 -36.86
N GLN A 584 16.69 21.42 -37.60
CA GLN A 584 17.07 21.43 -39.01
C GLN A 584 16.11 22.30 -39.84
N LYS A 585 14.78 22.21 -39.59
CA LYS A 585 13.79 23.07 -40.25
C LYS A 585 13.96 24.55 -39.93
N LEU A 586 14.48 24.90 -38.75
CA LEU A 586 14.78 26.29 -38.39
C LEU A 586 16.03 26.82 -39.09
N GLU A 587 17.02 25.96 -39.37
CA GLU A 587 18.22 26.34 -40.11
C GLU A 587 17.96 26.47 -41.62
N ASP A 588 16.99 25.71 -42.14
CA ASP A 588 16.59 25.71 -43.56
C ASP A 588 15.61 26.86 -43.94
N ASN A 589 15.02 27.55 -42.96
CA ASN A 589 14.10 28.69 -43.14
C ASN A 589 14.76 30.02 -42.77
#